data_AF-A0A2T1DJL7-F1
#
_entry.id   AF-A0A2T1DJL7-F1
#
_cell.length_a   1.000
_cell.length_b   1.000
_cell.length_c   1.000
_cell.angle_alpha   90.00
_cell.angle_beta   90.00
_cell.angle_gamma   90.00
#
_symmetry.space_group_name_H-M   'P 1'
#
loop_
_entity.id
_entity.type
_entity.pdbx_description
1 polymer ?
#
loop_
_entity_poly.entity_id
_entity_poly.type
_entity_poly.pdbx_seq_one_letter_code
_entity_poly.pdbx_strand_id
1 'polypeptide(L)'
;MNRIFRQYHRWLAIVFALPLLTTLITGISFPIAKSLNQPQLAELLIQIHTLEIVGLENIFPIINGIGLLGLLSTGIYMTRLFRQRHYPS
;
A
#
# COMPACT_ATOMS: atom_id res chain seq x y z
N MET A 1 23.06 10.22 -1.76
CA MET A 1 21.79 9.47 -1.58
C MET A 1 22.12 8.19 -0.82
N ASN A 2 21.75 8.12 0.45
CA ASN A 2 22.16 7.04 1.35
C ASN A 2 21.73 5.67 0.79
N ARG A 3 22.70 4.79 0.47
CA ARG A 3 22.44 3.44 -0.06
C ARG A 3 21.52 2.64 0.88
N ILE A 4 21.61 2.91 2.17
CA ILE A 4 20.79 2.35 3.25
C ILE A 4 19.30 2.59 3.01
N PHE A 5 18.90 3.81 2.63
CA PHE A 5 17.49 4.11 2.36
C PHE A 5 16.97 3.26 1.21
N ARG A 6 17.73 3.13 0.11
CA ARG A 6 17.35 2.30 -1.05
C ARG A 6 17.18 0.83 -0.71
N GLN A 7 18.06 0.29 0.14
CA GLN A 7 17.96 -1.09 0.60
C GLN A 7 16.73 -1.30 1.49
N TYR A 8 16.47 -0.37 2.42
CA TYR A 8 15.31 -0.41 3.31
C TYR A 8 13.98 -0.31 2.54
N HIS A 9 13.87 0.64 1.61
CA HIS A 9 12.69 0.76 0.74
C HIS A 9 12.47 -0.47 -0.11
N ARG A 10 13.53 -1.09 -0.67
CA ARG A 10 13.38 -2.31 -1.47
C ARG A 10 12.84 -3.47 -0.63
N TRP A 11 13.31 -3.60 0.61
CA TRP A 11 12.84 -4.64 1.52
C TRP A 11 11.39 -4.41 1.96
N LEU A 12 11.05 -3.18 2.38
CA LEU A 12 9.67 -2.78 2.65
C LEU A 12 8.78 -3.00 1.43
N ALA A 13 9.23 -2.66 0.23
CA ALA A 13 8.43 -2.78 -0.97
C ALA A 13 8.11 -4.24 -1.26
N ILE A 14 9.07 -5.15 -1.10
CA ILE A 14 8.84 -6.59 -1.31
C ILE A 14 7.85 -7.14 -0.28
N VAL A 15 7.99 -6.77 0.99
CA VAL A 15 7.14 -7.29 2.08
C VAL A 15 5.72 -6.72 1.99
N PHE A 16 5.59 -5.43 1.72
CA PHE A 16 4.30 -4.72 1.76
C PHE A 16 3.61 -4.58 0.40
N ALA A 17 4.28 -4.80 -0.74
CA ALA A 17 3.63 -4.66 -2.05
C ALA A 17 2.48 -5.64 -2.25
N LEU A 18 2.63 -6.91 -1.85
CA LEU A 18 1.59 -7.92 -1.99
C LEU A 18 0.35 -7.59 -1.13
N PRO A 19 0.49 -7.33 0.19
CA PRO A 19 -0.61 -6.85 1.03
C PRO A 19 -1.28 -5.59 0.48
N LEU A 20 -0.50 -4.59 0.07
CA LEU A 20 -1.01 -3.30 -0.40
C LEU A 20 -1.74 -3.41 -1.74
N LEU A 21 -1.26 -4.25 -2.66
CA LEU A 21 -1.96 -4.52 -3.90
C LEU A 21 -3.30 -5.20 -3.62
N THR A 22 -3.31 -6.15 -2.69
CA THR A 22 -4.55 -6.85 -2.31
C THR A 22 -5.56 -5.90 -1.69
N THR A 23 -5.15 -5.06 -0.74
CA THR A 23 -6.04 -4.07 -0.12
C THR A 23 -6.49 -2.99 -1.09
N LEU A 24 -5.62 -2.58 -2.03
CA LEU A 24 -5.99 -1.63 -3.08
C LEU A 24 -7.04 -2.22 -4.03
N ILE A 25 -6.80 -3.42 -4.55
CA ILE A 25 -7.72 -4.09 -5.48
C ILE A 25 -9.07 -4.32 -4.79
N THR A 26 -9.07 -4.92 -3.60
CA THR A 26 -10.30 -5.17 -2.84
C THR A 26 -11.02 -3.88 -2.44
N GLY A 27 -10.28 -2.84 -2.05
CA GLY A 27 -10.84 -1.54 -1.66
C GLY A 27 -11.49 -0.79 -2.83
N ILE A 28 -10.97 -0.93 -4.06
CA ILE A 28 -11.58 -0.36 -5.26
C ILE A 28 -12.73 -1.24 -5.76
N SER A 29 -12.59 -2.56 -5.68
CA SER A 29 -13.61 -3.51 -6.12
C SER A 29 -14.84 -3.55 -5.20
N PHE A 30 -14.70 -3.27 -3.90
CA PHE A 30 -15.82 -3.28 -2.96
C PHE A 30 -16.95 -2.29 -3.32
N PRO A 31 -16.68 -0.99 -3.56
CA PRO A 31 -17.70 -0.06 -4.03
C PRO A 31 -18.34 -0.47 -5.35
N ILE A 32 -17.56 -1.06 -6.26
CA ILE A 32 -18.04 -1.53 -7.56
C ILE A 32 -19.01 -2.71 -7.37
N ALA A 33 -18.64 -3.72 -6.59
CA ALA A 33 -19.50 -4.86 -6.28
C ALA A 33 -20.79 -4.42 -5.55
N LYS A 34 -20.67 -3.46 -4.63
CA LYS A 34 -21.81 -2.85 -3.95
C LYS A 34 -22.73 -2.11 -4.94
N SER A 35 -22.16 -1.36 -5.87
CA SER A 35 -22.92 -0.66 -6.92
C SER A 35 -23.63 -1.61 -7.90
N LEU A 36 -23.12 -2.84 -8.06
CA LEU A 36 -23.73 -3.88 -8.90
C LEU A 36 -24.79 -4.72 -8.16
N ASN A 37 -25.15 -4.34 -6.92
CA ASN A 37 -26.04 -5.10 -6.04
C ASN A 37 -25.61 -6.57 -5.86
N GLN A 38 -24.29 -6.81 -5.75
CA GLN A 38 -23.72 -8.14 -5.51
C GLN A 38 -23.23 -8.24 -4.06
N PRO A 39 -24.14 -8.53 -3.09
CA PRO A 39 -23.80 -8.52 -1.67
C PRO A 39 -22.79 -9.62 -1.31
N GLN A 40 -22.87 -10.81 -1.91
CA GLN A 40 -21.92 -11.89 -1.61
C GLN A 40 -20.50 -11.54 -2.07
N LEU A 41 -20.37 -10.90 -3.24
CA LEU A 41 -19.06 -10.44 -3.71
C LEU A 41 -18.50 -9.32 -2.82
N ALA A 42 -19.35 -8.37 -2.41
CA ALA A 42 -18.95 -7.28 -1.53
C ALA A 42 -18.49 -7.79 -0.14
N GLU A 43 -19.15 -8.81 0.40
CA GLU A 43 -18.78 -9.47 1.65
C GLU A 43 -17.43 -10.21 1.54
N LEU A 44 -17.24 -11.00 0.49
CA LEU A 44 -15.96 -11.66 0.20
C LEU A 44 -14.82 -10.64 0.02
N LEU A 45 -15.08 -9.53 -0.68
CA LEU A 45 -14.12 -8.46 -0.89
C LEU A 45 -13.68 -7.81 0.42
N ILE A 46 -14.60 -7.58 1.35
CA ILE A 46 -14.28 -7.05 2.68
C ILE A 46 -13.49 -8.04 3.51
N GLN A 47 -13.87 -9.32 3.52
CA GLN A 47 -13.15 -10.36 4.27
C GLN A 47 -11.69 -10.52 3.79
N ILE A 48 -11.46 -10.41 2.48
CA ILE A 48 -10.11 -10.42 1.89
C ILE A 48 -9.38 -9.10 2.19
N HIS A 49 -10.08 -7.96 2.16
CA HIS A 49 -9.50 -6.65 2.45
C HIS A 49 -8.95 -6.54 3.88
N THR A 50 -9.71 -7.05 4.86
CA THR A 50 -9.35 -7.02 6.27
C THR A 50 -8.46 -8.19 6.68
N LEU A 51 -8.32 -9.23 5.84
CA LEU A 51 -7.77 -10.52 6.26
C LEU A 51 -8.52 -11.12 7.46
N GLU A 52 -9.83 -10.85 7.54
CA GLU A 52 -10.73 -11.41 8.57
C GLU A 52 -10.70 -12.94 8.57
N ILE A 53 -10.44 -13.57 7.42
CA ILE A 53 -10.24 -15.02 7.26
C ILE A 53 -9.12 -15.56 8.19
N VAL A 54 -8.15 -14.72 8.56
CA VAL A 54 -7.00 -15.06 9.41
C VAL A 54 -7.16 -14.47 10.83
N GLY A 55 -8.23 -13.72 11.11
CA GLY A 55 -8.49 -13.07 12.40
C GLY A 55 -7.61 -11.85 12.67
N LEU A 56 -7.04 -11.23 11.63
CA LEU A 56 -6.17 -10.05 11.75
C LEU A 56 -6.87 -8.75 11.33
N GLU A 57 -8.20 -8.72 11.26
CA GLU A 57 -9.01 -7.61 10.75
C GLU A 57 -8.68 -6.23 11.35
N ASN A 58 -8.26 -6.19 12.61
CA ASN A 58 -7.96 -4.95 13.32
C ASN A 58 -6.49 -4.52 13.18
N ILE A 59 -5.58 -5.47 12.99
CA ILE A 59 -4.12 -5.23 13.01
C ILE A 59 -3.57 -5.08 11.59
N PHE A 60 -4.09 -5.87 10.66
CA PHE A 60 -3.62 -5.92 9.27
C PHE A 60 -3.77 -4.58 8.54
N PRO A 61 -4.91 -3.85 8.66
CA PRO A 61 -5.06 -2.54 8.02
C PRO A 61 -4.08 -1.50 8.60
N ILE A 62 -3.81 -1.55 9.91
CA ILE A 62 -2.88 -0.64 10.58
C ILE A 62 -1.45 -0.88 10.07
N ILE A 63 -1.04 -2.14 10.03
CA ILE A 63 0.28 -2.55 9.51
C ILE A 63 0.43 -2.13 8.04
N ASN A 64 -0.59 -2.35 7.21
CA ASN A 64 -0.59 -1.89 5.82
C ASN A 64 -0.52 -0.37 5.71
N GLY A 65 -1.27 0.37 6.53
CA GLY A 65 -1.23 1.83 6.54
C GLY A 65 0.16 2.37 6.88
N ILE A 66 0.80 1.83 7.92
CA ILE A 66 2.17 2.20 8.31
C ILE A 66 3.17 1.83 7.21
N GLY A 67 3.05 0.63 6.62
CA GLY A 67 3.89 0.19 5.51
C GLY A 67 3.76 1.08 4.28
N LEU A 68 2.53 1.49 3.94
CA LEU A 68 2.24 2.41 2.84
C LEU A 68 2.86 3.80 3.09
N LEU A 69 2.67 4.36 4.28
CA LEU A 69 3.27 5.64 4.66
C LEU A 69 4.79 5.57 4.59
N GLY A 70 5.39 4.50 5.13
CA GLY A 70 6.83 4.26 5.03
C GLY A 70 7.32 4.18 3.58
N LEU A 71 6.61 3.47 2.72
CA LEU A 71 6.93 3.34 1.30
C LEU A 71 6.79 4.66 0.53
N LEU A 72 5.72 5.42 0.78
CA LEU A 72 5.50 6.72 0.16
C LEU A 72 6.57 7.72 0.59
N SER A 73 6.82 7.85 1.90
CA SER A 73 7.83 8.78 2.41
C SER A 73 9.23 8.44 1.89
N THR A 74 9.62 7.17 1.92
CA THR A 74 10.93 6.74 1.41
C THR A 74 11.03 6.84 -0.11
N GLY A 75 9.96 6.54 -0.84
CA GLY A 75 9.88 6.68 -2.30
C GLY A 75 10.01 8.14 -2.74
N ILE A 76 9.27 9.05 -2.10
CA ILE A 76 9.34 10.49 -2.36
C ILE A 76 10.74 11.03 -2.07
N TYR A 77 11.34 10.61 -0.96
CA TYR A 77 12.72 10.99 -0.61
C TYR A 77 13.76 10.50 -1.64
N MET A 78 13.49 9.38 -2.33
CA MET A 78 14.35 8.86 -3.39
C MET A 78 14.09 9.46 -4.76
N THR A 79 12.89 9.93 -5.03
CA THR A 79 12.59 10.66 -6.26
C THR A 79 13.35 11.98 -6.26
N ARG A 80 13.99 12.29 -7.39
CA ARG A 80 14.70 13.57 -7.62
C ARG A 80 13.76 14.77 -7.72
N LEU A 81 12.51 14.67 -7.26
CA LEU A 81 11.50 15.73 -7.29
C LEU A 81 11.98 17.01 -6.57
N PHE A 82 12.84 16.88 -5.56
CA PHE A 82 13.48 18.01 -4.87
C PHE A 82 14.91 18.33 -5.34
N ARG A 83 15.39 17.72 -6.44
CA ARG A 83 16.71 18.03 -6.96
C ARG A 83 16.66 19.40 -7.64
N GLN A 84 17.01 20.44 -6.89
CA GLN A 84 17.30 21.76 -7.43
C GLN A 84 18.23 21.59 -8.65
N ARG A 85 17.79 22.05 -9.81
CA ARG A 85 18.66 22.20 -10.98
C ARG A 85 19.74 23.19 -10.56
N HIS A 86 20.92 22.68 -10.21
CA HIS A 86 22.11 23.53 -10.16
C HIS A 86 22.38 23.95 -11.60
N TYR A 87 22.03 25.19 -11.92
CA TYR A 87 22.51 25.86 -13.12
C TYR A 87 24.03 26.03 -12.94
N PRO A 88 24.86 25.43 -13.81
CA PRO A 88 26.28 25.76 -13.82
C PRO A 88 26.42 27.21 -14.30
N SER A 89 27.03 28.04 -13.46
CA SER A 89 27.45 29.42 -13.76
C SER A 89 28.63 29.43 -14.72
#